data_AF-A0A543FAT7-F1
#
_entry.id   AF-A0A543FAT7-F1
#
_cell.length_a   1.000
_cell.length_b   1.000
_cell.length_c   1.000
_cell.angle_alpha   90.00
_cell.angle_beta   90.00
_cell.angle_gamma   90.00
#
_symmetry.space_group_name_H-M   'P 1'
#
loop_
_entity.id
_entity.type
_entity.pdbx_description
1 polymer ?
#
loop_
_entity_poly.entity_id
_entity_poly.type
_entity_poly.pdbx_seq_one_letter_code
_entity_poly.pdbx_strand_id
1 'polypeptide(L)'
;MNTVENATGYSEATESARLARVPLSHMSIEVGHFYMNDLTNGEDRIRTQFRRIVPLVGAYTEIAKSEYGPRARVSTCFLIDDYFRSDTNPGEILRKLLGIADECGLRIDYLAREAGCFEVPVAGPEGVSVSRIPLADMVRSRIVPEPYEGTNGRRPPTMESGWLCNGKRANEGDSGQAMHEEAYTPPEELGRREHSIFLDVEMWSRRTKVNGRADGHTKWSCPYLASIWQLLRLGMLRMQGAPIVEPQPWGPGDEWPDNWWDMPAVLQLNPKAKPFAAYRSISLLPKRYLKIEAAVQLILDHIQLDDDVVDQIVSRGREEGITLPRKVTDRIGHVLLDGV
;
A
#
# COMPACT_ATOMS: atom_id res chain seq x y z
N MET A 1 33.35 -43.76 25.50
CA MET A 1 31.88 -43.81 25.66
C MET A 1 31.37 -42.41 25.86
N ASN A 2 30.53 -41.95 24.92
CA ASN A 2 29.49 -40.91 25.00
C ASN A 2 29.43 -40.14 23.68
N THR A 3 28.92 -40.83 22.66
CA THR A 3 28.23 -40.22 21.52
C THR A 3 26.94 -39.61 22.03
N VAL A 4 26.82 -38.29 21.91
CA VAL A 4 25.56 -37.56 22.12
C VAL A 4 24.70 -37.79 20.88
N GLU A 5 23.57 -38.46 21.07
CA GLU A 5 22.56 -38.71 20.06
C GLU A 5 22.02 -37.39 19.51
N ASN A 6 22.01 -37.28 18.18
CA ASN A 6 21.29 -36.27 17.43
C ASN A 6 19.82 -36.30 17.84
N ALA A 7 19.33 -35.23 18.46
CA ALA A 7 17.91 -34.96 18.56
C ALA A 7 17.38 -34.73 17.14
N THR A 8 16.88 -35.79 16.52
CA THR A 8 16.11 -35.73 15.28
C THR A 8 14.87 -34.90 15.54
N GLY A 9 14.87 -33.67 15.04
CA GLY A 9 13.71 -32.80 15.05
C GLY A 9 12.54 -33.52 14.39
N TYR A 10 11.45 -33.67 15.14
CA TYR A 10 10.17 -34.10 14.60
C TYR A 10 9.64 -32.97 13.71
N SER A 11 9.41 -33.24 12.43
CA SER A 11 8.63 -32.37 11.53
C SER A 11 7.56 -33.22 10.86
N GLU A 12 6.29 -32.83 10.96
CA GLU A 12 5.22 -33.47 10.21
C GLU A 12 5.36 -33.13 8.72
N ALA A 13 5.37 -34.16 7.86
CA ALA A 13 5.49 -34.03 6.40
C ALA A 13 4.31 -33.27 5.73
N THR A 14 3.33 -32.81 6.51
CA THR A 14 2.15 -32.03 6.11
C THR A 14 2.20 -30.56 6.52
N GLU A 15 3.23 -30.12 7.25
CA GLU A 15 3.33 -28.78 7.82
C GLU A 15 4.12 -27.79 6.93
N SER A 16 3.90 -27.82 5.62
CA SER A 16 4.20 -26.68 4.76
C SER A 16 2.89 -26.17 4.20
N ALA A 17 2.31 -25.13 4.81
CA ALA A 17 1.19 -24.43 4.20
C ALA A 17 1.60 -24.02 2.79
N ARG A 18 1.00 -24.65 1.77
CA ARG A 18 1.41 -24.44 0.37
C ARG A 18 1.18 -22.98 0.01
N LEU A 19 2.26 -22.22 -0.13
CA LEU A 19 2.21 -20.82 -0.48
C LEU A 19 1.55 -20.64 -1.86
N ALA A 20 0.35 -20.05 -1.85
CA ALA A 20 -0.43 -19.85 -3.06
C ALA A 20 0.23 -18.81 -3.98
N ARG A 21 0.29 -19.16 -5.26
CA ARG A 21 0.75 -18.25 -6.32
C ARG A 21 -0.38 -17.29 -6.67
N VAL A 22 -0.08 -15.99 -6.71
CA VAL A 22 -0.99 -14.98 -7.25
C VAL A 22 -0.72 -14.75 -8.73
N PRO A 23 -1.73 -14.57 -9.60
CA PRO A 23 -1.51 -14.16 -10.97
C PRO A 23 -0.84 -12.77 -11.03
N LEU A 24 0.15 -12.58 -11.91
CA LEU A 24 0.91 -11.34 -12.01
C LEU A 24 0.88 -10.73 -13.41
N SER A 25 0.56 -9.44 -13.47
CA SER A 25 0.88 -8.57 -14.60
C SER A 25 2.37 -8.21 -14.58
N HIS A 26 2.91 -7.73 -15.70
CA HIS A 26 4.24 -7.14 -15.70
C HIS A 26 4.22 -5.77 -15.03
N MET A 27 3.16 -4.98 -15.27
CA MET A 27 3.00 -3.65 -14.72
C MET A 27 1.56 -3.40 -14.28
N SER A 28 1.39 -2.87 -13.07
CA SER A 28 0.15 -2.27 -12.60
C SER A 28 0.29 -0.75 -12.67
N ILE A 29 -0.67 -0.04 -13.25
CA ILE A 29 -0.69 1.42 -13.37
C ILE A 29 -1.85 1.98 -12.54
N GLU A 30 -1.57 2.78 -11.53
CA GLU A 30 -2.58 3.51 -10.78
C GLU A 30 -2.90 4.82 -11.50
N VAL A 31 -4.15 4.95 -11.96
CA VAL A 31 -4.59 5.99 -12.91
C VAL A 31 -5.23 7.20 -12.22
N GLY A 32 -4.72 7.52 -11.03
CA GLY A 32 -5.09 8.71 -10.28
C GLY A 32 -5.55 8.37 -8.86
N HIS A 33 -5.52 9.41 -8.03
CA HIS A 33 -6.01 9.40 -6.67
C HIS A 33 -6.66 10.77 -6.41
N PHE A 34 -7.90 10.76 -5.94
CA PHE A 34 -8.69 11.95 -5.65
C PHE A 34 -9.12 11.91 -4.19
N TYR A 35 -9.08 13.06 -3.52
CA TYR A 35 -9.77 13.16 -2.24
C TYR A 35 -11.28 13.03 -2.48
N MET A 36 -12.00 12.47 -1.51
CA MET A 36 -13.45 12.32 -1.65
C MET A 36 -14.16 13.65 -1.96
N ASN A 37 -13.68 14.79 -1.44
CA ASN A 37 -14.22 16.11 -1.79
C ASN A 37 -14.12 16.44 -3.29
N ASP A 38 -13.04 16.03 -3.94
CA ASP A 38 -12.87 16.19 -5.39
C ASP A 38 -13.85 15.28 -6.14
N LEU A 39 -14.11 14.07 -5.62
CA LEU A 39 -15.08 13.14 -6.19
C LEU A 39 -16.52 13.66 -6.05
N THR A 40 -16.88 14.28 -4.94
CA THR A 40 -18.23 14.82 -4.71
C THR A 40 -18.54 16.01 -5.62
N ASN A 41 -17.63 16.97 -5.75
CA ASN A 41 -17.95 18.27 -6.36
C ASN A 41 -17.07 18.67 -7.56
N GLY A 42 -16.11 17.84 -7.97
CA GLY A 42 -15.02 18.23 -8.87
C GLY A 42 -15.04 17.58 -10.24
N GLU A 43 -16.18 17.42 -10.91
CA GLU A 43 -16.27 16.75 -12.22
C GLU A 43 -15.27 17.28 -13.26
N ASP A 44 -15.15 18.60 -13.40
CA ASP A 44 -14.20 19.22 -14.32
C ASP A 44 -12.75 18.96 -13.93
N ARG A 45 -12.47 18.87 -12.64
CA ARG A 45 -11.14 18.50 -12.13
C ARG A 45 -10.84 17.03 -12.41
N ILE A 46 -11.81 16.13 -12.24
CA ILE A 46 -11.69 14.71 -12.59
C ILE A 46 -11.39 14.58 -14.09
N ARG A 47 -12.21 15.23 -14.93
CA ARG A 47 -12.05 15.23 -16.40
C ARG A 47 -10.70 15.79 -16.84
N THR A 48 -10.26 16.89 -16.23
CA THR A 48 -8.95 17.50 -16.52
C THR A 48 -7.80 16.56 -16.17
N GLN A 49 -7.85 15.92 -15.00
CA GLN A 49 -6.82 15.00 -14.58
C GLN A 49 -6.82 13.72 -15.43
N PHE A 50 -7.97 13.15 -15.76
CA PHE A 50 -8.06 11.97 -16.64
C PHE A 50 -7.53 12.24 -18.05
N ARG A 51 -7.87 13.39 -18.66
CA ARG A 51 -7.32 13.79 -19.96
C ARG A 51 -5.79 13.88 -19.96
N ARG A 52 -5.17 14.26 -18.84
CA ARG A 52 -3.70 14.28 -18.68
C ARG A 52 -3.12 12.88 -18.48
N ILE A 53 -3.85 11.99 -17.81
CA ILE A 53 -3.40 10.64 -17.46
C ILE A 53 -3.48 9.69 -18.66
N VAL A 54 -4.53 9.76 -19.49
CA VAL A 54 -4.73 8.88 -20.66
C VAL A 54 -3.48 8.73 -21.55
N PRO A 55 -2.82 9.81 -22.03
CA PRO A 55 -1.62 9.65 -22.84
C PRO A 55 -0.45 8.99 -22.08
N LEU A 56 -0.36 9.20 -20.76
CA LEU A 56 0.67 8.57 -19.93
C LEU A 56 0.42 7.08 -19.75
N VAL A 57 -0.84 6.66 -19.56
CA VAL A 57 -1.21 5.23 -19.52
C VAL A 57 -0.82 4.55 -20.84
N GLY A 58 -1.08 5.21 -21.97
CA GLY A 58 -0.62 4.75 -23.29
C GLY A 58 0.89 4.60 -23.36
N ALA A 59 1.64 5.63 -22.93
CA ALA A 59 3.10 5.60 -22.94
C ALA A 59 3.68 4.48 -22.07
N TYR A 60 3.20 4.30 -20.83
CA TYR A 60 3.68 3.24 -19.94
C TYR A 60 3.29 1.84 -20.42
N THR A 61 2.15 1.72 -21.11
CA THR A 61 1.79 0.46 -21.78
C THR A 61 2.79 0.11 -22.88
N GLU A 62 3.21 1.08 -23.70
CA GLU A 62 4.24 0.86 -24.72
C GLU A 62 5.63 0.61 -24.13
N ILE A 63 6.00 1.29 -23.04
CA ILE A 63 7.24 1.00 -22.29
C ILE A 63 7.22 -0.46 -21.81
N ALA A 64 6.12 -0.92 -21.22
CA ALA A 64 5.99 -2.30 -20.77
C ALA A 64 6.09 -3.30 -21.94
N LYS A 65 5.52 -2.98 -23.11
CA LYS A 65 5.67 -3.81 -24.32
C LYS A 65 7.09 -3.81 -24.87
N SER A 66 7.80 -2.70 -24.78
CA SER A 66 9.20 -2.61 -25.19
C SER A 66 10.10 -3.42 -24.27
N GLU A 67 9.82 -3.43 -22.96
CA GLU A 67 10.63 -4.16 -21.96
C GLU A 67 10.29 -5.66 -21.92
N TYR A 68 9.01 -6.02 -21.99
CA TYR A 68 8.51 -7.39 -21.76
C TYR A 68 7.93 -8.06 -23.02
N GLY A 69 8.05 -7.41 -24.18
CA GLY A 69 7.55 -7.87 -25.46
C GLY A 69 6.06 -7.55 -25.73
N PRO A 70 5.57 -7.83 -26.95
CA PRO A 70 4.23 -7.41 -27.40
C PRO A 70 3.05 -7.96 -26.58
N ARG A 71 3.28 -9.04 -25.82
CA ARG A 71 2.30 -9.69 -24.94
C ARG A 71 2.37 -9.17 -23.50
N ALA A 72 3.00 -8.02 -23.27
CA ALA A 72 3.13 -7.44 -21.95
C ALA A 72 1.76 -7.34 -21.25
N ARG A 73 1.72 -7.81 -20.00
CA ARG A 73 0.50 -7.79 -19.19
C ARG A 73 0.50 -6.50 -18.39
N VAL A 74 -0.36 -5.57 -18.77
CA VAL A 74 -0.54 -4.29 -18.08
C VAL A 74 -1.97 -4.23 -17.55
N SER A 75 -2.11 -3.89 -16.27
CA SER A 75 -3.40 -3.63 -15.64
C SER A 75 -3.46 -2.19 -15.14
N THR A 76 -4.66 -1.62 -15.14
CA THR A 76 -4.93 -0.29 -14.60
C THR A 76 -5.76 -0.40 -13.31
N CYS A 77 -5.48 0.42 -12.32
CA CYS A 77 -6.25 0.45 -11.09
C CYS A 77 -6.52 1.87 -10.61
N PHE A 78 -7.60 2.04 -9.86
CA PHE A 78 -7.94 3.29 -9.19
C PHE A 78 -8.19 3.00 -7.72
N LEU A 79 -7.53 3.73 -6.82
CA LEU A 79 -7.76 3.64 -5.38
C LEU A 79 -8.71 4.77 -4.96
N ILE A 80 -9.87 4.40 -4.38
CA ILE A 80 -10.82 5.38 -3.83
C ILE A 80 -10.60 5.56 -2.33
N ASP A 81 -10.48 6.82 -1.91
CA ASP A 81 -10.37 7.22 -0.50
C ASP A 81 -11.76 7.20 0.18
N ASP A 82 -12.23 6.01 0.51
CA ASP A 82 -13.45 5.80 1.29
C ASP A 82 -13.19 5.63 2.81
N TYR A 83 -11.92 5.48 3.20
CA TYR A 83 -11.52 5.33 4.61
C TYR A 83 -11.68 6.65 5.38
N PHE A 84 -11.29 7.78 4.79
CA PHE A 84 -11.39 9.07 5.47
C PHE A 84 -12.77 9.73 5.32
N ARG A 85 -13.58 9.29 4.36
CA ARG A 85 -14.93 9.81 4.05
C ARG A 85 -15.88 8.70 3.59
N SER A 86 -16.34 7.89 4.54
CA SER A 86 -17.32 6.82 4.30
C SER A 86 -18.78 7.29 4.36
N ASP A 87 -19.01 8.60 4.54
CA ASP A 87 -20.33 9.24 4.69
C ASP A 87 -21.01 9.57 3.35
N THR A 88 -20.38 9.23 2.22
CA THR A 88 -20.91 9.46 0.86
C THR A 88 -21.56 8.20 0.30
N ASN A 89 -22.46 8.35 -0.69
CA ASN A 89 -23.05 7.20 -1.39
C ASN A 89 -22.08 6.68 -2.48
N PRO A 90 -21.63 5.41 -2.42
CA PRO A 90 -20.70 4.87 -3.40
C PRO A 90 -21.30 4.78 -4.80
N GLY A 91 -22.59 4.43 -4.94
CA GLY A 91 -23.23 4.36 -6.24
C GLY A 91 -23.21 5.69 -7.00
N GLU A 92 -23.49 6.80 -6.32
CA GLU A 92 -23.43 8.14 -6.92
C GLU A 92 -22.00 8.53 -7.33
N ILE A 93 -21.03 8.30 -6.43
CA ILE A 93 -19.62 8.65 -6.67
C ILE A 93 -19.04 7.81 -7.81
N LEU A 94 -19.27 6.50 -7.80
CA LEU A 94 -18.69 5.57 -8.76
C LEU A 94 -19.32 5.68 -10.13
N ARG A 95 -20.65 5.84 -10.23
CA ARG A 95 -21.30 6.10 -11.53
C ARG A 95 -20.72 7.33 -12.21
N LYS A 96 -20.56 8.43 -11.46
CA LYS A 96 -19.95 9.67 -11.96
C LYS A 96 -18.49 9.46 -12.36
N LEU A 97 -17.66 8.90 -11.48
CA LEU A 97 -16.24 8.69 -11.72
C LEU A 97 -16.00 7.81 -12.97
N LEU A 98 -16.69 6.68 -13.05
CA LEU A 98 -16.54 5.72 -14.15
C LEU A 98 -17.13 6.27 -15.46
N GLY A 99 -18.22 7.04 -15.39
CA GLY A 99 -18.76 7.77 -16.54
C GLY A 99 -17.75 8.76 -17.13
N ILE A 100 -17.12 9.58 -16.28
CA ILE A 100 -16.09 10.54 -16.73
C ILE A 100 -14.83 9.81 -17.24
N ALA A 101 -14.47 8.67 -16.65
CA ALA A 101 -13.36 7.84 -17.15
C ALA A 101 -13.65 7.35 -18.57
N ASP A 102 -14.85 6.83 -18.82
CA ASP A 102 -15.30 6.39 -20.14
C ASP A 102 -15.32 7.54 -21.17
N GLU A 103 -15.90 8.70 -20.79
CA GLU A 103 -15.88 9.92 -21.62
C GLU A 103 -14.46 10.36 -22.03
N CYS A 104 -13.48 10.17 -21.14
CA CYS A 104 -12.09 10.53 -21.39
C CYS A 104 -11.30 9.43 -22.13
N GLY A 105 -11.88 8.24 -22.32
CA GLY A 105 -11.18 7.07 -22.86
C GLY A 105 -10.18 6.45 -21.88
N LEU A 106 -10.34 6.69 -20.57
CA LEU A 106 -9.52 6.08 -19.53
C LEU A 106 -10.12 4.74 -19.11
N ARG A 107 -9.45 3.65 -19.47
CA ARG A 107 -9.78 2.33 -18.94
C ARG A 107 -9.33 2.21 -17.49
N ILE A 108 -10.22 1.72 -16.64
CA ILE A 108 -9.95 1.30 -15.26
C ILE A 108 -10.28 -0.19 -15.17
N ASP A 109 -9.28 -1.04 -15.00
CA ASP A 109 -9.48 -2.49 -14.90
C ASP A 109 -9.92 -2.91 -13.49
N TYR A 110 -9.38 -2.26 -12.48
CA TYR A 110 -9.66 -2.53 -11.07
C TYR A 110 -9.98 -1.26 -10.29
N LEU A 111 -11.00 -1.34 -9.44
CA LEU A 111 -11.30 -0.33 -8.43
C LEU A 111 -10.98 -0.91 -7.06
N ALA A 112 -10.11 -0.26 -6.31
CA ALA A 112 -9.75 -0.66 -4.96
C ALA A 112 -10.21 0.38 -3.95
N ARG A 113 -10.57 -0.07 -2.75
CA ARG A 113 -10.94 0.78 -1.63
C ARG A 113 -9.75 1.02 -0.70
N GLU A 114 -9.55 2.26 -0.26
CA GLU A 114 -8.54 2.56 0.77
C GLU A 114 -8.90 1.88 2.10
N ALA A 115 -10.19 1.77 2.43
CA ALA A 115 -10.63 0.97 3.58
C ALA A 115 -10.30 -0.52 3.43
N GLY A 116 -10.12 -1.02 2.20
CA GLY A 116 -9.62 -2.37 1.92
C GLY A 116 -8.15 -2.58 2.32
N CYS A 117 -7.38 -1.50 2.52
CA CYS A 117 -6.03 -1.57 3.10
C CYS A 117 -6.06 -1.58 4.63
N PHE A 118 -7.17 -1.15 5.23
CA PHE A 118 -7.42 -1.27 6.66
C PHE A 118 -7.96 -2.67 7.00
N GLU A 119 -9.07 -3.05 6.38
CA GLU A 119 -9.76 -4.32 6.61
C GLU A 119 -10.28 -4.91 5.30
N VAL A 120 -9.95 -6.18 5.06
CA VAL A 120 -10.41 -6.88 3.86
C VAL A 120 -11.63 -7.74 4.21
N PRO A 121 -12.80 -7.50 3.60
CA PRO A 121 -13.93 -8.42 3.76
C PRO A 121 -13.57 -9.78 3.17
N VAL A 122 -13.90 -10.84 3.90
CA VAL A 122 -13.77 -12.20 3.36
C VAL A 122 -14.87 -12.39 2.32
N ALA A 123 -14.53 -12.66 1.07
CA ALA A 123 -15.52 -12.99 0.06
C ALA A 123 -16.07 -14.40 0.31
N GLY A 124 -17.39 -14.55 0.34
CA GLY A 124 -18.09 -15.83 0.40
C GLY A 124 -18.96 -16.07 -0.83
N PRO A 125 -19.55 -17.27 -0.97
CA PRO A 125 -20.43 -17.61 -2.11
C PRO A 125 -21.66 -16.69 -2.23
N GLU A 126 -22.08 -16.06 -1.14
CA GLU A 126 -23.26 -15.17 -1.04
C GLU A 126 -22.88 -13.67 -1.07
N GLY A 127 -21.62 -13.33 -1.39
CA GLY A 127 -21.12 -11.96 -1.43
C GLY A 127 -20.11 -11.64 -0.32
N VAL A 128 -20.05 -10.36 0.07
CA VAL A 128 -19.09 -9.83 1.07
C VAL A 128 -19.49 -10.32 2.47
N SER A 129 -18.63 -11.10 3.12
CA SER A 129 -18.87 -11.58 4.49
C SER A 129 -18.80 -10.46 5.52
N VAL A 130 -19.47 -10.68 6.65
CA VAL A 130 -19.28 -9.89 7.88
C VAL A 130 -17.87 -10.06 8.45
N SER A 131 -17.23 -11.21 8.23
CA SER A 131 -15.86 -11.45 8.68
C SER A 131 -14.86 -10.61 7.89
N ARG A 132 -13.92 -10.00 8.60
CA ARG A 132 -12.89 -9.12 8.03
C ARG A 132 -11.50 -9.52 8.50
N ILE A 133 -10.56 -9.46 7.58
CA ILE A 133 -9.13 -9.62 7.85
C ILE A 133 -8.61 -8.25 8.29
N PRO A 134 -8.04 -8.10 9.52
CA PRO A 134 -7.52 -6.83 10.02
C PRO A 134 -6.15 -6.52 9.40
N LEU A 135 -6.16 -6.20 8.11
CA LEU A 135 -4.97 -6.12 7.27
C LEU A 135 -3.95 -5.09 7.79
N ALA A 136 -4.42 -3.92 8.21
CA ALA A 136 -3.55 -2.90 8.78
C ALA A 136 -2.86 -3.35 10.06
N ASP A 137 -3.55 -4.07 10.96
CA ASP A 137 -2.93 -4.63 12.17
C ASP A 137 -1.95 -5.76 11.83
N MET A 138 -2.26 -6.60 10.84
CA MET A 138 -1.37 -7.66 10.37
C MET A 138 -0.08 -7.12 9.76
N VAL A 139 -0.14 -6.02 9.00
CA VAL A 139 1.07 -5.37 8.48
C VAL A 139 1.81 -4.65 9.59
N ARG A 140 1.09 -4.11 10.59
CA ARG A 140 1.70 -3.39 11.72
C ARG A 140 2.66 -4.29 12.48
N SER A 141 2.29 -5.55 12.70
CA SER A 141 3.14 -6.51 13.42
C SER A 141 4.42 -6.91 12.68
N ARG A 142 4.58 -6.48 11.42
CA ARG A 142 5.76 -6.71 10.59
C ARG A 142 6.66 -5.48 10.45
N ILE A 143 6.30 -4.36 11.07
CA ILE A 143 7.16 -3.18 11.07
C ILE A 143 8.32 -3.42 12.04
N VAL A 144 9.53 -3.39 11.49
CA VAL A 144 10.77 -3.49 12.25
C VAL A 144 11.34 -2.08 12.39
N PRO A 145 11.31 -1.47 13.60
CA PRO A 145 11.94 -0.18 13.81
C PRO A 145 13.47 -0.31 13.74
N GLU A 146 14.14 0.70 13.20
CA GLU A 146 15.60 0.80 13.20
C GLU A 146 16.05 1.80 14.29
N PRO A 147 16.38 1.34 15.52
CA PRO A 147 16.84 2.23 16.57
C PRO A 147 18.26 2.72 16.25
N TYR A 148 18.52 4.02 16.41
CA TYR A 148 19.87 4.56 16.31
C TYR A 148 20.70 4.21 17.57
N GLU A 149 22.02 4.11 17.40
CA GLU A 149 22.97 3.83 18.48
C GLU A 149 22.84 4.84 19.63
N GLY A 150 22.77 4.35 20.86
CA GLY A 150 22.61 5.21 22.06
C GLY A 150 21.17 5.63 22.35
N THR A 151 20.17 5.02 21.71
CA THR A 151 18.76 5.16 22.13
C THR A 151 18.60 4.77 23.59
N ASN A 152 18.09 5.70 24.40
CA ASN A 152 17.91 5.55 25.86
C ASN A 152 16.46 5.25 26.28
N GLY A 153 15.60 4.89 25.32
CA GLY A 153 14.18 4.60 25.58
C GLY A 153 13.29 5.81 25.87
N ARG A 154 13.78 7.06 25.75
CA ARG A 154 12.94 8.27 25.93
C ARG A 154 11.77 8.34 24.94
N ARG A 155 11.96 7.85 23.72
CA ARG A 155 10.91 7.73 22.70
C ARG A 155 10.20 6.38 22.92
N PRO A 156 8.86 6.36 23.05
CA PRO A 156 8.13 5.09 23.11
C PRO A 156 8.39 4.26 21.84
N PRO A 157 8.39 2.92 21.93
CA PRO A 157 8.54 2.05 20.77
C PRO A 157 7.59 2.44 19.62
N THR A 158 8.02 2.25 18.37
CA THR A 158 7.20 2.55 17.18
C THR A 158 5.83 1.88 17.24
N MET A 159 5.76 0.64 17.73
CA MET A 159 4.51 -0.11 17.90
C MET A 159 3.52 0.53 18.88
N GLU A 160 4.02 1.28 19.86
CA GLU A 160 3.20 1.97 20.86
C GLU A 160 2.85 3.40 20.41
N SER A 161 3.84 4.14 19.93
CA SER A 161 3.68 5.54 19.52
C SER A 161 2.89 5.71 18.22
N GLY A 162 3.05 4.77 17.28
CA GLY A 162 2.57 4.93 15.91
C GLY A 162 3.41 5.85 15.05
N TRP A 163 4.64 6.18 15.46
CA TRP A 163 5.57 7.02 14.70
C TRP A 163 6.82 6.25 14.28
N LEU A 164 7.15 6.31 12.99
CA LEU A 164 8.37 5.74 12.40
C LEU A 164 9.34 6.85 12.01
N CYS A 165 10.59 6.75 12.46
CA CYS A 165 11.66 7.67 12.08
C CYS A 165 12.78 6.95 11.33
N ASN A 166 13.43 7.65 10.41
CA ASN A 166 14.60 7.14 9.67
C ASN A 166 15.95 7.53 10.30
N GLY A 167 15.97 7.95 11.57
CA GLY A 167 17.22 8.18 12.28
C GLY A 167 17.12 9.05 13.53
N LYS A 168 18.15 9.85 13.77
CA LYS A 168 18.31 10.68 14.97
C LYS A 168 17.76 12.09 14.74
N ARG A 169 16.83 12.50 15.60
CA ARG A 169 16.26 13.86 15.60
C ARG A 169 17.32 14.88 16.02
N ALA A 170 17.18 16.10 15.53
CA ALA A 170 17.98 17.23 16.00
C ALA A 170 17.79 17.46 17.51
N ASN A 171 18.83 17.96 18.16
CA ASN A 171 18.73 18.57 19.49
C ASN A 171 18.77 20.10 19.27
N GLU A 172 17.88 20.84 19.93
CA GLU A 172 17.84 22.31 19.89
C GLU A 172 18.63 22.96 21.04
N GLY A 173 19.52 22.20 21.68
CA GLY A 173 20.23 22.59 22.90
C GLY A 173 19.40 22.42 24.18
N ASP A 174 18.39 21.54 24.16
CA ASP A 174 17.46 21.37 25.28
C ASP A 174 18.20 21.01 26.59
N SER A 175 18.18 21.97 27.51
CA SER A 175 18.83 21.88 28.81
C SER A 175 18.13 20.82 29.68
N GLY A 176 18.69 19.62 29.79
CA GLY A 176 18.30 18.67 30.83
C GLY A 176 18.60 19.20 32.25
N GLN A 177 19.48 20.20 32.35
CA GLN A 177 19.89 20.91 33.56
C GLN A 177 20.18 22.37 33.19
N ALA A 178 19.63 23.35 33.92
CA ALA A 178 19.78 24.79 33.66
C ALA A 178 21.23 25.35 33.71
N MET A 179 22.24 24.48 33.93
CA MET A 179 23.65 24.83 34.08
C MET A 179 24.55 24.28 32.96
N HIS A 180 23.99 23.55 31.99
CA HIS A 180 24.72 23.08 30.80
C HIS A 180 23.88 23.31 29.54
N GLU A 181 24.31 24.25 28.70
CA GLU A 181 23.83 24.37 27.33
C GLU A 181 24.46 23.23 26.51
N GLU A 182 23.64 22.30 26.03
CA GLU A 182 24.10 21.34 25.02
C GLU A 182 24.22 22.05 23.67
N ALA A 183 25.31 21.80 22.95
CA ALA A 183 25.46 22.36 21.61
C ALA A 183 24.43 21.74 20.64
N TYR A 184 23.87 22.57 19.76
CA TYR A 184 22.98 22.12 18.69
C TYR A 184 23.58 20.93 17.94
N THR A 185 22.77 19.88 17.78
CA THR A 185 23.14 18.71 16.98
C THR A 185 22.13 18.57 15.84
N PRO A 186 22.56 18.61 14.56
CA PRO A 186 21.65 18.47 13.43
C PRO A 186 21.03 17.07 13.35
N PRO A 187 19.88 16.92 12.67
CA PRO A 187 19.25 15.62 12.51
C PRO A 187 20.06 14.73 11.55
N GLU A 188 20.08 13.43 11.83
CA GLU A 188 20.87 12.44 11.10
C GLU A 188 19.99 11.28 10.63
N GLU A 189 19.91 11.11 9.32
CA GLU A 189 19.36 9.93 8.66
C GLU A 189 20.32 8.73 8.82
N LEU A 190 19.76 7.56 9.13
CA LEU A 190 20.50 6.31 9.18
C LEU A 190 20.96 5.91 7.78
N GLY A 191 22.23 5.51 7.68
CA GLY A 191 22.82 5.16 6.38
C GLY A 191 22.99 6.35 5.43
N ARG A 192 22.97 7.59 5.94
CA ARG A 192 23.19 8.80 5.13
C ARG A 192 24.48 8.72 4.31
N ARG A 193 24.48 9.40 3.17
CA ARG A 193 25.69 9.64 2.37
C ARG A 193 26.19 11.07 2.63
N GLU A 194 26.33 11.88 1.58
CA GLU A 194 26.81 13.26 1.61
C GLU A 194 25.84 14.26 2.25
N HIS A 195 24.60 13.86 2.56
CA HIS A 195 23.58 14.70 3.17
C HIS A 195 22.60 13.86 3.99
N SER A 196 21.84 14.50 4.87
CA SER A 196 20.86 13.89 5.78
C SER A 196 19.45 14.40 5.47
N ILE A 197 18.49 13.50 5.25
CA ILE A 197 17.07 13.84 5.17
C ILE A 197 16.34 13.13 6.31
N PHE A 198 15.91 13.88 7.31
CA PHE A 198 15.20 13.30 8.45
C PHE A 198 13.68 13.34 8.28
N LEU A 199 13.04 12.19 8.47
CA LEU A 199 11.60 12.01 8.44
C LEU A 199 11.14 11.36 9.75
N ASP A 200 10.03 11.88 10.28
CA ASP A 200 9.27 11.25 11.35
C ASP A 200 7.81 11.17 10.89
N VAL A 201 7.32 9.95 10.71
CA VAL A 201 6.08 9.65 10.01
C VAL A 201 5.09 9.05 10.99
N GLU A 202 3.96 9.72 11.19
CA GLU A 202 2.82 9.16 11.89
C GLU A 202 2.16 8.09 11.00
N MET A 203 2.23 6.83 11.41
CA MET A 203 1.56 5.70 10.76
C MET A 203 0.15 5.49 11.31
N TRP A 204 -0.04 5.71 12.61
CA TRP A 204 -1.36 5.68 13.25
C TRP A 204 -1.40 6.53 14.53
N SER A 205 -2.62 6.86 14.94
CA SER A 205 -2.91 7.51 16.22
C SER A 205 -3.94 6.70 17.00
N ARG A 206 -3.77 6.57 18.32
CA ARG A 206 -4.83 6.04 19.20
C ARG A 206 -5.70 7.19 19.66
N ARG A 207 -6.99 7.18 19.35
CA ARG A 207 -7.93 8.15 19.94
C ARG A 207 -8.36 7.63 21.29
N THR A 208 -7.93 8.30 22.36
CA THR A 208 -8.18 7.84 23.74
C THR A 208 -9.50 8.34 24.34
N LYS A 209 -10.20 9.30 23.72
CA LYS A 209 -11.52 9.78 24.16
C LYS A 209 -12.38 10.28 22.99
N VAL A 210 -13.57 9.69 22.82
CA VAL A 210 -14.67 10.29 22.05
C VAL A 210 -15.85 10.43 23.03
N ASN A 211 -16.30 11.67 23.29
CA ASN A 211 -17.43 11.96 24.19
C ASN A 211 -17.33 11.32 25.59
N GLY A 212 -16.14 11.29 26.19
CA GLY A 212 -15.95 10.73 27.53
C GLY A 212 -16.02 9.19 27.61
N ARG A 213 -16.21 8.50 26.48
CA ARG A 213 -16.03 7.05 26.37
C ARG A 213 -14.65 6.74 25.80
N ALA A 214 -13.98 5.79 26.45
CA ALA A 214 -12.70 5.23 26.00
C ALA A 214 -12.97 4.20 24.90
N ASP A 215 -13.42 4.64 23.73
CA ASP A 215 -13.39 3.80 22.53
C ASP A 215 -12.04 4.02 21.84
N GLY A 216 -11.06 3.21 22.26
CA GLY A 216 -9.68 3.23 21.79
C GLY A 216 -9.53 2.73 20.36
N HIS A 217 -10.07 3.47 19.38
CA HIS A 217 -9.89 3.12 17.97
C HIS A 217 -8.58 3.66 17.42
N THR A 218 -7.84 2.79 16.74
CA THR A 218 -6.64 3.14 15.97
C THR A 218 -7.08 3.80 14.68
N LYS A 219 -6.71 5.06 14.48
CA LYS A 219 -6.86 5.75 13.19
C LYS A 219 -5.55 5.60 12.42
N TRP A 220 -5.61 4.94 11.28
CA TRP A 220 -4.47 4.76 10.37
C TRP A 220 -4.27 6.01 9.51
N SER A 221 -3.01 6.30 9.21
CA SER A 221 -2.63 7.41 8.33
C SER A 221 -2.72 6.99 6.86
N CYS A 222 -2.88 7.96 5.98
CA CYS A 222 -2.85 7.76 4.53
C CYS A 222 -1.54 7.11 4.04
N PRO A 223 -0.32 7.57 4.40
CA PRO A 223 0.92 6.92 3.94
C PRO A 223 1.03 5.47 4.43
N TYR A 224 0.48 5.14 5.60
CA TYR A 224 0.47 3.75 6.07
C TYR A 224 -0.45 2.86 5.23
N LEU A 225 -1.69 3.30 4.95
CA LEU A 225 -2.62 2.55 4.10
C LEU A 225 -2.12 2.48 2.65
N ALA A 226 -1.51 3.55 2.13
CA ALA A 226 -0.87 3.56 0.82
C ALA A 226 0.33 2.59 0.73
N SER A 227 1.06 2.37 1.82
CA SER A 227 2.12 1.34 1.87
C SER A 227 1.53 -0.06 1.72
N ILE A 228 0.42 -0.35 2.40
CA ILE A 228 -0.30 -1.62 2.26
C ILE A 228 -0.86 -1.78 0.84
N TRP A 229 -1.38 -0.71 0.26
CA TRP A 229 -1.85 -0.68 -1.12
C TRP A 229 -0.75 -1.10 -2.11
N GLN A 230 0.46 -0.59 -1.96
CA GLN A 230 1.60 -1.02 -2.79
C GLN A 230 1.92 -2.51 -2.60
N LEU A 231 1.89 -3.02 -1.37
CA LEU A 231 2.11 -4.45 -1.10
C LEU A 231 1.03 -5.34 -1.72
N LEU A 232 -0.24 -4.89 -1.71
CA LEU A 232 -1.34 -5.59 -2.40
C LEU A 232 -1.14 -5.61 -3.92
N ARG A 233 -0.80 -4.46 -4.52
CA ARG A 233 -0.51 -4.36 -5.97
C ARG A 233 0.71 -5.16 -6.40
N LEU A 234 1.68 -5.37 -5.52
CA LEU A 234 2.83 -6.24 -5.79
C LEU A 234 2.55 -7.72 -5.46
N GLY A 235 1.41 -8.03 -4.85
CA GLY A 235 1.04 -9.41 -4.48
C GLY A 235 1.86 -9.97 -3.32
N MET A 236 2.35 -9.12 -2.42
CA MET A 236 3.30 -9.48 -1.34
C MET A 236 2.63 -10.03 -0.09
N LEU A 237 1.32 -9.86 0.07
CA LEU A 237 0.62 -10.20 1.31
C LEU A 237 -0.04 -11.58 1.22
N ARG A 238 0.13 -12.37 2.30
CA ARG A 238 -0.47 -13.68 2.48
C ARG A 238 -1.02 -13.83 3.89
N MET A 239 -2.11 -14.59 4.01
CA MET A 239 -2.63 -15.06 5.28
C MET A 239 -2.70 -16.58 5.21
N GLN A 240 -1.96 -17.26 6.08
CA GLN A 240 -1.89 -18.75 6.10
C GLN A 240 -1.55 -19.34 4.72
N GLY A 241 -0.64 -18.67 3.98
CA GLY A 241 -0.23 -19.09 2.64
C GLY A 241 -1.19 -18.69 1.51
N ALA A 242 -2.41 -18.23 1.78
CA ALA A 242 -3.39 -17.79 0.78
C ALA A 242 -3.29 -16.28 0.46
N PRO A 243 -3.69 -15.83 -0.74
CA PRO A 243 -3.78 -14.40 -1.05
C PRO A 243 -4.76 -13.70 -0.12
N ILE A 244 -4.44 -12.48 0.34
CA ILE A 244 -5.35 -11.72 1.20
C ILE A 244 -6.50 -11.10 0.40
N VAL A 245 -6.24 -10.68 -0.83
CA VAL A 245 -7.20 -10.00 -1.69
C VAL A 245 -7.33 -10.75 -3.00
N GLU A 246 -8.57 -11.10 -3.34
CA GLU A 246 -8.96 -11.59 -4.66
C GLU A 246 -9.95 -10.58 -5.27
N PRO A 247 -9.63 -9.97 -6.42
CA PRO A 247 -10.54 -9.05 -7.10
C PRO A 247 -11.88 -9.72 -7.41
N GLN A 248 -12.97 -9.08 -7.02
CA GLN A 248 -14.33 -9.57 -7.26
C GLN A 248 -14.87 -8.98 -8.57
N PRO A 249 -15.37 -9.79 -9.53
CA PRO A 249 -15.97 -9.28 -10.75
C PRO A 249 -17.10 -8.29 -10.47
N TRP A 250 -17.18 -7.21 -11.27
CA TRP A 250 -18.25 -6.22 -11.21
C TRP A 250 -18.61 -5.76 -12.62
N GLY A 251 -19.79 -6.17 -13.09
CA GLY A 251 -20.26 -6.00 -14.44
C GLY A 251 -21.29 -4.86 -14.60
N PRO A 252 -21.63 -4.51 -15.86
CA PRO A 252 -22.58 -3.42 -16.20
C PRO A 252 -24.02 -3.56 -15.69
N GLY A 253 -24.36 -4.65 -15.00
CA GLY A 253 -25.70 -4.88 -14.42
C GLY A 253 -25.69 -5.06 -12.90
N ASP A 254 -24.51 -5.00 -12.26
CA ASP A 254 -24.41 -5.14 -10.81
C ASP A 254 -24.79 -3.82 -10.14
N GLU A 255 -25.66 -3.90 -9.13
CA GLU A 255 -26.11 -2.74 -8.37
C GLU A 255 -25.05 -2.31 -7.36
N TRP A 256 -24.71 -1.01 -7.37
CA TRP A 256 -23.85 -0.43 -6.36
C TRP A 256 -24.54 -0.47 -5.00
N PRO A 257 -23.87 -0.94 -3.93
CA PRO A 257 -24.45 -0.91 -2.59
C PRO A 257 -24.68 0.53 -2.13
N ASP A 258 -25.47 0.72 -1.08
CA ASP A 258 -25.69 2.04 -0.49
C ASP A 258 -24.57 2.47 0.46
N ASN A 259 -23.78 1.52 0.96
CA ASN A 259 -22.66 1.78 1.87
C ASN A 259 -21.34 1.28 1.28
N TRP A 260 -20.27 2.06 1.48
CA TRP A 260 -18.92 1.64 1.13
C TRP A 260 -18.58 0.30 1.74
N TRP A 261 -18.92 0.06 3.01
CA TRP A 261 -18.57 -1.15 3.75
C TRP A 261 -19.10 -2.46 3.16
N ASP A 262 -20.17 -2.40 2.36
CA ASP A 262 -20.76 -3.56 1.69
C ASP A 262 -20.01 -3.93 0.40
N MET A 263 -19.06 -3.10 -0.04
CA MET A 263 -18.25 -3.36 -1.22
C MET A 263 -17.03 -4.26 -0.91
N PRO A 264 -16.62 -5.12 -1.87
CA PRO A 264 -15.32 -5.80 -1.85
C PRO A 264 -14.14 -4.82 -1.74
N ALA A 265 -13.00 -5.30 -1.23
CA ALA A 265 -11.78 -4.49 -1.16
C ALA A 265 -11.24 -4.11 -2.55
N VAL A 266 -11.35 -5.03 -3.51
CA VAL A 266 -10.97 -4.80 -4.91
C VAL A 266 -12.04 -5.38 -5.82
N LEU A 267 -12.52 -4.55 -6.73
CA LEU A 267 -13.47 -4.88 -7.78
C LEU A 267 -12.73 -4.98 -9.12
N GLN A 268 -13.06 -6.00 -9.91
CA GLN A 268 -12.62 -6.14 -11.29
C GLN A 268 -13.72 -5.61 -12.21
N LEU A 269 -13.53 -4.39 -12.70
CA LEU A 269 -14.46 -3.69 -13.59
C LEU A 269 -14.37 -4.17 -15.03
N ASN A 270 -13.20 -4.68 -15.44
CA ASN A 270 -12.97 -5.21 -16.78
C ASN A 270 -12.75 -6.74 -16.73
N PRO A 271 -13.68 -7.55 -17.26
CA PRO A 271 -13.51 -9.02 -17.32
C PRO A 271 -12.27 -9.47 -18.10
N LYS A 272 -11.74 -8.63 -19.00
CA LYS A 272 -10.53 -8.90 -19.80
C LYS A 272 -9.26 -8.33 -19.18
N ALA A 273 -9.33 -7.80 -17.96
CA ALA A 273 -8.19 -7.26 -17.25
C ALA A 273 -7.04 -8.27 -17.18
N LYS A 274 -5.82 -7.78 -17.32
CA LYS A 274 -4.63 -8.53 -16.89
C LYS A 274 -4.61 -8.55 -15.36
N PRO A 275 -3.94 -9.52 -14.72
CA PRO A 275 -3.99 -9.66 -13.26
C PRO A 275 -3.78 -8.36 -12.48
N PHE A 276 -4.49 -8.25 -11.35
CA PHE A 276 -4.41 -7.10 -10.45
C PHE A 276 -3.00 -6.89 -9.91
N ALA A 277 -2.42 -7.93 -9.29
CA ALA A 277 -1.06 -7.88 -8.79
C ALA A 277 -0.07 -7.86 -9.96
N ALA A 278 1.11 -7.26 -9.75
CA ALA A 278 2.11 -7.08 -10.79
C ALA A 278 3.54 -7.18 -10.25
N TYR A 279 4.49 -7.44 -11.15
CA TYR A 279 5.91 -7.41 -10.81
C TYR A 279 6.42 -6.01 -10.47
N ARG A 280 5.86 -4.99 -11.12
CA ARG A 280 6.13 -3.56 -10.85
C ARG A 280 4.82 -2.79 -10.75
N SER A 281 4.82 -1.76 -9.90
CA SER A 281 3.73 -0.79 -9.82
C SER A 281 4.22 0.57 -10.29
N ILE A 282 3.33 1.33 -10.92
CA ILE A 282 3.52 2.76 -11.15
C ILE A 282 2.27 3.52 -10.75
N SER A 283 2.44 4.68 -10.10
CA SER A 283 1.33 5.56 -9.73
C SER A 283 1.45 6.91 -10.40
N LEU A 284 0.38 7.32 -11.11
CA LEU A 284 0.27 8.61 -11.79
C LEU A 284 -0.46 9.59 -10.85
N LEU A 285 0.30 10.36 -10.08
CA LEU A 285 -0.20 11.11 -8.93
C LEU A 285 0.03 12.62 -9.10
N PRO A 286 -0.85 13.47 -8.57
CA PRO A 286 -0.55 14.90 -8.44
C PRO A 286 0.70 15.15 -7.58
N LYS A 287 1.49 16.17 -7.90
CA LYS A 287 2.75 16.52 -7.21
C LYS A 287 2.60 16.75 -5.69
N ARG A 288 1.41 17.10 -5.22
CA ARG A 288 1.10 17.22 -3.77
C ARG A 288 1.32 15.92 -2.99
N TYR A 289 1.30 14.75 -3.65
CA TYR A 289 1.56 13.45 -3.02
C TYR A 289 3.04 13.17 -2.78
N LEU A 290 3.97 14.01 -3.25
CA LEU A 290 5.42 13.76 -3.10
C LEU A 290 5.83 13.43 -1.65
N LYS A 291 5.31 14.17 -0.65
CA LYS A 291 5.62 13.92 0.76
C LYS A 291 4.99 12.63 1.29
N ILE A 292 3.81 12.26 0.77
CA ILE A 292 3.12 11.02 1.10
C ILE A 292 3.93 9.85 0.54
N GLU A 293 4.37 9.92 -0.72
CA GLU A 293 5.17 8.85 -1.34
C GLU A 293 6.55 8.70 -0.67
N ALA A 294 7.18 9.79 -0.22
CA ALA A 294 8.39 9.71 0.59
C ALA A 294 8.15 8.96 1.91
N ALA A 295 7.02 9.20 2.57
CA ALA A 295 6.62 8.48 3.78
C ALA A 295 6.29 7.01 3.49
N VAL A 296 5.64 6.70 2.36
CA VAL A 296 5.36 5.33 1.90
C VAL A 296 6.66 4.55 1.70
N GLN A 297 7.65 5.14 1.04
CA GLN A 297 8.96 4.51 0.84
C GLN A 297 9.64 4.18 2.16
N LEU A 298 9.64 5.13 3.11
CA LEU A 298 10.19 4.90 4.45
C LEU A 298 9.48 3.76 5.18
N ILE A 299 8.15 3.74 5.18
CA ILE A 299 7.35 2.69 5.84
C ILE A 299 7.64 1.34 5.21
N LEU A 300 7.62 1.24 3.87
CA LEU A 300 7.88 -0.01 3.16
C LEU A 300 9.28 -0.57 3.42
N ASP A 301 10.29 0.28 3.53
CA ASP A 301 11.66 -0.13 3.87
C ASP A 301 11.78 -0.73 5.29
N HIS A 302 10.81 -0.45 6.17
CA HIS A 302 10.74 -1.00 7.53
C HIS A 302 9.74 -2.15 7.68
N ILE A 303 9.07 -2.59 6.62
CA ILE A 303 8.18 -3.75 6.69
C ILE A 303 8.97 -5.01 6.35
N GLN A 304 9.06 -5.93 7.30
CA GLN A 304 9.59 -7.27 7.07
C GLN A 304 8.59 -8.09 6.26
N LEU A 305 8.96 -8.41 5.02
CA LEU A 305 8.18 -9.28 4.15
C LEU A 305 8.53 -10.75 4.38
N ASP A 306 7.61 -11.61 3.98
CA ASP A 306 7.81 -13.06 3.96
C ASP A 306 8.77 -13.43 2.83
N ASP A 307 9.96 -13.93 3.17
CA ASP A 307 11.01 -14.27 2.21
C ASP A 307 10.54 -15.32 1.21
N ASP A 308 9.67 -16.27 1.60
CA ASP A 308 9.15 -17.29 0.68
C ASP A 308 8.24 -16.66 -0.39
N VAL A 309 7.49 -15.60 -0.04
CA VAL A 309 6.70 -14.82 -1.00
C VAL A 309 7.61 -14.03 -1.95
N VAL A 310 8.64 -13.39 -1.41
CA VAL A 310 9.61 -12.63 -2.22
C VAL A 310 10.31 -13.57 -3.20
N ASP A 311 10.80 -14.71 -2.74
CA ASP A 311 11.51 -15.72 -3.52
C ASP A 311 10.63 -16.33 -4.60
N GLN A 312 9.38 -16.65 -4.26
CA GLN A 312 8.40 -17.15 -5.22
C GLN A 312 8.21 -16.16 -6.37
N ILE A 313 8.05 -14.86 -6.07
CA ILE A 313 7.82 -13.83 -7.09
C ILE A 313 9.09 -13.55 -7.91
N VAL A 314 10.26 -13.52 -7.28
CA VAL A 314 11.55 -13.32 -7.97
C VAL A 314 11.87 -14.50 -8.90
N SER A 315 11.69 -15.74 -8.42
CA SER A 315 11.89 -16.95 -9.23
C SER A 315 10.98 -16.94 -10.45
N ARG A 316 9.70 -16.60 -10.26
CA ARG A 316 8.75 -16.49 -11.37
C ARG A 316 9.12 -15.38 -12.36
N GLY A 317 9.60 -14.24 -11.86
CA GLY A 317 10.16 -13.19 -12.71
C GLY A 317 11.26 -13.74 -13.63
N ARG A 318 12.21 -14.51 -13.07
CA ARG A 318 13.28 -15.15 -13.85
C ARG A 318 12.77 -16.16 -14.86
N GLU A 319 11.77 -16.96 -14.50
CA GLU A 319 11.09 -17.89 -15.43
C GLU A 319 10.46 -17.16 -16.63
N GLU A 320 10.03 -15.91 -16.42
CA GLU A 320 9.49 -15.02 -17.47
C GLU A 320 10.57 -14.11 -18.11
N GLY A 321 11.86 -14.30 -17.79
CA GLY A 321 12.97 -13.52 -18.34
C GLY A 321 13.13 -12.12 -17.73
N ILE A 322 12.53 -11.86 -16.57
CA ILE A 322 12.52 -10.57 -15.88
C ILE A 322 13.47 -10.62 -14.68
N THR A 323 14.39 -9.65 -14.59
CA THR A 323 15.21 -9.46 -13.39
C THR A 323 14.49 -8.55 -12.41
N LEU A 324 14.05 -9.12 -11.28
CA LEU A 324 13.34 -8.38 -10.23
C LEU A 324 14.23 -8.13 -9.02
N PRO A 325 14.36 -6.86 -8.57
CA PRO A 325 14.97 -6.55 -7.28
C PRO A 325 14.25 -7.28 -6.15
N ARG A 326 14.96 -7.81 -5.15
CA ARG A 326 14.30 -8.37 -3.96
C ARG A 326 13.56 -7.29 -3.17
N LYS A 327 14.21 -6.14 -2.99
CA LYS A 327 13.66 -4.95 -2.33
C LYS A 327 12.41 -4.47 -3.07
N VAL A 328 11.27 -4.40 -2.38
CA VAL A 328 9.98 -4.10 -3.02
C VAL A 328 9.85 -2.65 -3.44
N THR A 329 10.47 -1.74 -2.71
CA THR A 329 10.49 -0.31 -3.00
C THR A 329 11.16 -0.01 -4.34
N ASP A 330 12.15 -0.82 -4.76
CA ASP A 330 12.77 -0.75 -6.09
C ASP A 330 11.86 -1.24 -7.24
N ARG A 331 10.66 -1.74 -6.92
CA ARG A 331 9.64 -2.17 -7.89
C ARG A 331 8.51 -1.14 -8.07
N ILE A 332 8.57 -0.04 -7.32
CA ILE A 332 7.54 0.99 -7.29
C ILE A 332 8.04 2.25 -8.01
N GLY A 333 7.27 2.72 -8.98
CA GLY A 333 7.51 3.96 -9.71
C GLY A 333 6.43 5.01 -9.47
N HIS A 334 6.78 6.28 -9.66
CA HIS A 334 5.84 7.39 -9.57
C HIS A 334 6.03 8.35 -10.74
N VAL A 335 4.91 8.88 -11.25
CA VAL A 335 4.90 10.06 -12.11
C VAL A 335 4.13 11.14 -11.39
N LEU A 336 4.82 12.23 -11.06
CA LEU A 336 4.24 13.35 -10.36
C LEU A 336 3.79 14.41 -11.37
N LEU A 337 2.48 14.55 -11.50
CA LEU A 337 1.83 15.52 -12.37
C LEU A 337 1.83 16.90 -11.71
N ASP A 338 2.28 17.92 -12.42
CA ASP A 338 2.20 19.30 -11.93
C ASP A 338 0.76 19.70 -11.58
N GLY A 339 0.63 20.60 -10.61
CA GLY A 339 -0.66 21.14 -10.18
C GLY A 339 -1.41 21.80 -11.33
N VAL A 340 -2.74 21.76 -11.26
CA VAL A 340 -3.65 22.59 -12.06
C VAL A 340 -4.22 23.65 -11.16
#